data_AF-A0A8T4NB67-F1
#
_entry.id   AF-A0A8T4NB67-F1
#
_cell.length_a   1.000
_cell.length_b   1.000
_cell.length_c   1.000
_cell.angle_alpha   90.00
_cell.angle_beta   90.00
_cell.angle_gamma   90.00
#
_symmetry.space_group_name_H-M   'P 1'
#
loop_
_entity.id
_entity.type
_entity.pdbx_description
1 polymer ?
#
loop_
_entity_poly.entity_id
_entity_poly.type
_entity_poly.pdbx_seq_one_letter_code
_entity_poly.pdbx_strand_id
1 'polypeptide(L)'
;MDYLLEFYEAKYHLSVAQRMLGIYEEYAEKRVLVGVIREGAKAAGKLVRAFLIREGVKGNLKTFVDKVAPKYLNEIAVLNLVNILEVERAQRICKVEFARKDEVLMEVNGDWKILKVSRLREFVESVSDIVSSFPTDIKR
;
A
#
# COMPACT_ATOMS: atom_id res chain seq x y z
N MET A 1 5.14 -9.93 -19.36
CA MET A 1 5.50 -9.00 -18.28
C MET A 1 6.11 -9.84 -17.18
N ASP A 2 7.30 -9.48 -16.71
CA ASP A 2 8.05 -10.24 -15.71
C ASP A 2 7.56 -9.89 -14.30
N TYR A 3 7.30 -10.90 -13.46
CA TYR A 3 6.87 -10.68 -12.08
C TYR A 3 7.98 -10.01 -11.25
N LEU A 4 9.25 -10.24 -11.60
CA LEU A 4 10.40 -9.63 -10.91
C LEU A 4 10.45 -8.12 -11.14
N LEU A 5 10.11 -7.66 -12.35
CA LEU A 5 10.05 -6.23 -12.64
C LEU A 5 9.00 -5.53 -11.73
N GLU A 6 7.78 -6.07 -11.69
CA GLU A 6 6.72 -5.53 -10.82
C GLU A 6 7.13 -5.60 -9.34
N PHE A 7 7.80 -6.68 -8.92
CA PHE A 7 8.30 -6.83 -7.55
C PHE A 7 9.38 -5.80 -7.19
N TYR A 8 10.38 -5.57 -8.05
CA TYR A 8 11.44 -4.58 -7.79
C TYR A 8 10.89 -3.15 -7.79
N GLU A 9 9.95 -2.84 -8.67
CA GLU A 9 9.25 -1.56 -8.65
C GLU A 9 8.41 -1.40 -7.37
N ALA A 10 7.79 -2.48 -6.87
CA ALA A 10 7.11 -2.45 -5.57
C ALA A 10 8.09 -2.10 -4.44
N LYS A 11 9.29 -2.72 -4.42
CA LYS A 11 10.35 -2.40 -3.46
C LYS A 11 10.78 -0.94 -3.52
N TYR A 12 10.94 -0.41 -4.73
CA TYR A 12 11.30 0.98 -4.94
C TYR A 12 10.26 1.91 -4.30
N HIS A 13 8.98 1.74 -4.65
CA HIS A 13 7.89 2.57 -4.12
C HIS A 13 7.74 2.44 -2.60
N LEU A 14 7.87 1.23 -2.05
CA LEU A 14 7.86 1.01 -0.61
C LEU A 14 9.00 1.79 0.07
N SER A 15 10.21 1.75 -0.49
CA SER A 15 11.35 2.49 0.08
C SER A 15 11.12 3.99 0.10
N VAL A 16 10.43 4.54 -0.91
CA VAL A 16 10.05 5.95 -0.98
C VAL A 16 9.03 6.26 0.12
N ALA A 17 8.00 5.43 0.26
CA ALA A 17 6.97 5.59 1.28
C ALA A 17 7.56 5.54 2.70
N GLN A 18 8.47 4.60 2.98
CA GLN A 18 9.16 4.50 4.27
C GLN A 18 10.00 5.75 4.58
N ARG A 19 10.78 6.26 3.62
CA ARG A 19 11.55 7.49 3.81
C ARG A 19 10.66 8.70 4.05
N MET A 20 9.57 8.84 3.30
CA MET A 20 8.61 9.93 3.51
C MET A 20 7.94 9.82 4.88
N LEU A 21 7.63 8.61 5.34
CA LEU A 21 7.05 8.41 6.65
C LEU A 21 8.02 8.84 7.77
N GLY A 22 9.31 8.53 7.64
CA GLY A 22 10.35 9.04 8.54
C GLY A 22 10.47 10.57 8.52
N ILE A 23 10.43 11.18 7.33
CA ILE A 23 10.40 12.65 7.22
C ILE A 23 9.20 13.26 7.94
N TYR A 24 8.02 12.61 7.88
CA TYR A 24 6.84 13.11 8.57
C TYR A 24 6.99 13.15 10.09
N GLU A 25 7.77 12.23 10.66
CA GLU A 25 8.06 12.20 12.11
C GLU A 25 8.85 13.42 12.56
N GLU A 26 9.72 13.94 11.68
CA GLU A 26 10.50 15.14 11.91
C GLU A 26 9.69 16.41 11.56
N TYR A 27 8.90 16.35 10.48
CA TYR A 27 8.14 17.46 9.92
C TYR A 27 6.74 17.02 9.51
N ALA A 28 5.76 17.30 10.39
CA ALA A 28 4.37 16.87 10.25
C ALA A 28 3.59 17.64 9.15
N GLU A 29 4.04 17.54 7.89
CA GLU A 29 3.40 18.15 6.74
C GLU A 29 2.41 17.20 6.06
N LYS A 30 1.18 17.68 5.84
CA LYS A 30 0.13 16.98 5.08
C LYS A 30 0.64 16.36 3.77
N ARG A 31 1.43 17.12 3.02
CA ARG A 31 1.93 16.75 1.69
C ARG A 31 2.77 15.47 1.73
N VAL A 32 3.46 15.26 2.83
CA VAL A 32 4.29 14.07 3.07
C VAL A 32 3.39 12.85 3.27
N LEU A 33 2.33 12.93 4.09
CA LEU A 33 1.37 11.82 4.26
C LEU A 33 0.67 11.44 2.97
N VAL A 34 0.28 12.44 2.17
CA VAL A 34 -0.24 12.25 0.81
C VAL A 34 0.74 11.46 -0.05
N GLY A 35 2.03 11.78 0.04
CA GLY A 35 3.12 11.06 -0.61
C GLY A 35 3.22 9.61 -0.14
N VAL A 36 3.17 9.38 1.17
CA VAL A 36 3.22 8.02 1.77
C VAL A 36 2.05 7.16 1.28
N ILE A 37 0.82 7.69 1.29
CA ILE A 37 -0.38 6.99 0.81
C ILE A 37 -0.20 6.59 -0.66
N ARG A 38 0.21 7.53 -1.50
CA ARG A 38 0.37 7.32 -2.94
C ARG A 38 1.45 6.29 -3.25
N GLU A 39 2.63 6.43 -2.66
CA GLU A 39 3.75 5.53 -2.92
C GLU A 39 3.52 4.14 -2.29
N GLY A 40 2.92 4.08 -1.10
CA GLY A 40 2.50 2.82 -0.48
C GLY A 40 1.45 2.08 -1.30
N ALA A 41 0.44 2.77 -1.83
CA ALA A 41 -0.56 2.16 -2.72
C ALA A 41 0.04 1.69 -4.06
N LYS A 42 1.01 2.44 -4.62
CA LYS A 42 1.77 1.95 -5.80
C LYS A 42 2.52 0.67 -5.48
N ALA A 43 3.21 0.60 -4.34
CA ALA A 43 3.91 -0.60 -3.90
C ALA A 43 2.95 -1.79 -3.75
N ALA A 44 1.83 -1.60 -3.05
CA ALA A 44 0.78 -2.60 -2.91
C ALA A 44 0.23 -3.08 -4.26
N GLY A 45 -0.11 -2.16 -5.17
CA GLY A 45 -0.64 -2.50 -6.49
C GLY A 45 0.37 -3.24 -7.37
N LYS A 46 1.66 -2.89 -7.27
CA LYS A 46 2.77 -3.58 -7.92
C LYS A 46 2.95 -5.01 -7.36
N LEU A 47 2.86 -5.21 -6.04
CA LEU A 47 2.87 -6.55 -5.42
C LEU A 47 1.72 -7.43 -5.90
N VAL A 48 0.50 -6.90 -5.93
CA VAL A 48 -0.67 -7.63 -6.44
C VAL A 48 -0.42 -8.14 -7.85
N ARG A 49 0.10 -7.28 -8.74
CA ARG A 49 0.45 -7.68 -10.10
C ARG A 49 1.59 -8.70 -10.12
N ALA A 50 2.63 -8.53 -9.31
CA ALA A 50 3.73 -9.48 -9.22
C ALA A 50 3.24 -10.89 -8.82
N PHE A 51 2.37 -10.99 -7.81
CA PHE A 51 1.77 -12.27 -7.41
C PHE A 51 0.91 -12.90 -8.51
N LEU A 52 0.04 -12.10 -9.15
CA LEU A 52 -0.81 -12.59 -10.25
C LEU A 52 0.03 -13.11 -11.43
N ILE A 53 1.10 -12.38 -11.81
CA ILE A 53 1.99 -12.77 -12.90
C ILE A 53 2.78 -14.03 -12.53
N ARG A 54 3.32 -14.12 -11.30
CA ARG A 54 4.05 -15.30 -10.83
C ARG A 54 3.20 -16.56 -10.90
N GLU A 55 1.92 -16.46 -10.52
CA GLU A 55 0.97 -17.57 -10.59
C GLU A 55 0.45 -17.85 -12.01
N GLY A 56 0.80 -17.04 -13.00
CA GLY A 56 0.26 -17.14 -14.35
C GLY A 56 -1.25 -16.85 -14.44
N VAL A 57 -1.82 -16.14 -13.45
CA VAL A 57 -3.25 -15.87 -13.35
C VAL A 57 -3.55 -14.47 -13.91
N LYS A 58 -4.38 -14.40 -14.95
CA LYS A 58 -4.98 -13.14 -15.39
C LYS A 58 -6.12 -12.76 -14.43
N GLY A 59 -6.12 -11.54 -13.92
CA GLY A 59 -7.17 -11.11 -13.00
C GLY A 59 -7.00 -9.69 -12.48
N ASN A 60 -7.89 -9.34 -11.56
CA ASN A 60 -7.93 -8.07 -10.85
C ASN A 60 -7.72 -8.29 -9.33
N LEU A 61 -7.89 -7.23 -8.53
CA LEU A 61 -7.73 -7.30 -7.07
C LEU A 61 -8.59 -8.40 -6.44
N LYS A 62 -9.84 -8.59 -6.90
CA LYS A 62 -10.71 -9.68 -6.42
C LYS A 62 -10.11 -11.05 -6.70
N THR A 63 -9.59 -11.26 -7.91
CA THR A 63 -8.93 -12.53 -8.26
C THR A 63 -7.70 -12.78 -7.39
N PHE A 64 -6.93 -11.73 -7.11
CA PHE A 64 -5.79 -11.82 -6.20
C PHE A 64 -6.24 -12.25 -4.79
N VAL A 65 -7.19 -11.54 -4.19
CA VAL A 65 -7.70 -11.82 -2.83
C VAL A 65 -8.28 -13.22 -2.73
N ASP A 66 -9.10 -13.65 -3.69
CA ASP A 66 -9.84 -14.90 -3.59
C ASP A 66 -8.98 -16.14 -3.90
N LYS A 67 -7.98 -16.01 -4.78
CA LYS A 67 -7.28 -17.18 -5.36
C LYS A 67 -5.78 -17.22 -5.14
N VAL A 68 -5.11 -16.08 -5.06
CA VAL A 68 -3.65 -16.01 -5.06
C VAL A 68 -3.12 -15.68 -3.67
N ALA A 69 -3.61 -14.61 -3.07
CA ALA A 69 -3.16 -14.12 -1.77
C ALA A 69 -3.21 -15.19 -0.66
N PRO A 70 -4.25 -16.05 -0.53
CA PRO A 70 -4.32 -17.05 0.54
C PRO A 70 -3.21 -18.11 0.51
N LYS A 71 -2.51 -18.27 -0.63
CA LYS A 71 -1.37 -19.20 -0.75
C LYS A 71 -0.10 -18.67 -0.08
N TYR A 72 -0.02 -17.35 0.11
CA TYR A 72 1.22 -16.66 0.46
C TYR A 72 1.09 -15.76 1.69
N LEU A 73 -0.10 -15.20 1.89
CA LEU A 73 -0.37 -14.12 2.84
C LEU A 73 -1.44 -14.55 3.82
N ASN A 74 -1.28 -14.13 5.08
CA ASN A 74 -2.35 -14.23 6.06
C ASN A 74 -3.43 -13.15 5.81
N GLU A 75 -4.61 -13.33 6.40
CA GLU A 75 -5.76 -12.44 6.21
C GLU A 75 -5.47 -10.98 6.57
N ILE A 76 -4.67 -10.74 7.61
CA ILE A 76 -4.31 -9.39 8.07
C ILE A 76 -3.47 -8.67 7.01
N ALA A 77 -2.48 -9.35 6.42
CA ALA A 77 -1.63 -8.81 5.37
C ALA A 77 -2.45 -8.48 4.11
N VAL A 78 -3.39 -9.36 3.74
CA VAL A 78 -4.31 -9.10 2.62
C VAL A 78 -5.18 -7.88 2.90
N LEU A 79 -5.77 -7.80 4.10
CA LEU A 79 -6.62 -6.69 4.51
C LEU A 79 -5.86 -5.36 4.50
N ASN A 80 -4.66 -5.30 5.05
CA ASN A 80 -3.85 -4.08 5.07
C ASN A 80 -3.43 -3.63 3.66
N LEU A 81 -3.07 -4.58 2.80
CA LEU A 81 -2.74 -4.31 1.40
C LEU A 81 -3.94 -3.74 0.65
N VAL A 82 -5.15 -4.30 0.86
CA VAL A 82 -6.38 -3.79 0.23
C VAL A 82 -6.71 -2.40 0.78
N ASN A 83 -6.64 -2.21 2.10
CA ASN A 83 -6.97 -0.94 2.75
C ASN A 83 -6.11 0.23 2.24
N ILE A 84 -4.80 0.05 2.02
CA ILE A 84 -3.98 1.15 1.50
C ILE A 84 -4.37 1.53 0.07
N LEU A 85 -4.81 0.57 -0.76
CA LEU A 85 -5.36 0.85 -2.09
C LEU A 85 -6.69 1.60 -2.01
N GLU A 86 -7.56 1.23 -1.06
CA GLU A 86 -8.83 1.92 -0.83
C GLU A 86 -8.64 3.35 -0.30
N VAL A 87 -7.66 3.55 0.58
CA VAL A 87 -7.28 4.87 1.10
C VAL A 87 -6.78 5.76 -0.04
N GLU A 88 -5.91 5.27 -0.93
CA GLU A 88 -5.46 6.07 -2.09
C GLU A 88 -6.61 6.41 -3.03
N ARG A 89 -7.51 5.45 -3.27
CA ARG A 89 -8.71 5.71 -4.07
C ARG A 89 -9.60 6.78 -3.43
N ALA A 90 -9.81 6.70 -2.12
CA ALA A 90 -10.59 7.67 -1.35
C ALA A 90 -9.95 9.06 -1.40
N GLN A 91 -8.63 9.14 -1.24
CA GLN A 91 -7.87 10.37 -1.30
C GLN A 91 -7.91 11.01 -2.70
N ARG A 92 -7.87 10.23 -3.78
CA ARG A 92 -8.00 10.75 -5.15
C ARG A 92 -9.33 11.46 -5.44
N ILE A 93 -10.40 11.04 -4.79
CA ILE A 93 -11.74 11.58 -5.01
C ILE A 93 -12.16 12.55 -3.90
N CYS A 94 -11.32 12.75 -2.89
CA CYS A 94 -11.66 13.64 -1.78
C CYS A 94 -11.71 15.09 -2.25
N LYS A 95 -12.74 15.82 -1.81
CA LYS A 95 -12.89 17.25 -2.12
C LYS A 95 -12.05 18.11 -1.19
N VAL A 96 -11.95 17.67 0.06
CA VAL A 96 -11.31 18.38 1.15
C VAL A 96 -10.47 17.40 1.94
N GLU A 97 -9.24 17.80 2.24
CA GLU A 97 -8.30 16.98 2.99
C GLU A 97 -7.45 17.87 3.91
N PHE A 98 -7.43 17.54 5.20
CA PHE A 98 -6.63 18.23 6.20
C PHE A 98 -5.80 17.23 7.01
N ALA A 99 -4.58 17.61 7.37
CA ALA A 99 -3.81 16.91 8.39
C ALA A 99 -3.93 17.67 9.71
N ARG A 100 -4.28 16.97 10.78
CA ARG A 100 -4.32 17.53 12.13
C ARG A 100 -3.63 16.56 13.09
N LYS A 101 -2.50 16.98 13.66
CA LYS A 101 -1.66 16.14 14.52
C LYS A 101 -1.28 14.83 13.83
N ASP A 102 -1.93 13.73 14.21
CA ASP A 102 -1.66 12.37 13.76
C ASP A 102 -2.78 11.78 12.91
N GLU A 103 -3.63 12.64 12.33
CA GLU A 103 -4.81 12.23 11.57
C GLU A 103 -4.91 12.98 10.24
N VAL A 104 -5.29 12.25 9.19
CA VAL A 104 -5.74 12.79 7.91
C VAL A 104 -7.25 12.69 7.84
N LEU A 105 -7.92 13.82 7.74
CA LEU A 105 -9.35 13.91 7.55
C LEU A 105 -9.63 14.08 6.05
N MET A 106 -10.46 13.22 5.49
CA MET A 106 -10.85 13.23 4.07
C MET A 106 -12.37 13.29 3.96
N GLU A 107 -12.89 14.26 3.21
CA GLU A 107 -14.30 14.28 2.82
C GLU A 107 -14.47 13.49 1.51
N VAL A 108 -15.15 12.35 1.58
CA VAL A 108 -15.31 11.40 0.48
C VAL A 108 -16.81 11.19 0.25
N ASN A 109 -17.32 11.67 -0.89
CA ASN A 109 -18.74 11.58 -1.25
C ASN A 109 -19.72 12.16 -0.21
N GLY A 110 -19.31 13.17 0.55
CA GLY A 110 -20.12 13.80 1.60
C GLY A 110 -19.95 13.18 2.99
N ASP A 111 -19.15 12.11 3.13
CA ASP A 111 -18.82 11.49 4.40
C ASP A 111 -17.39 11.82 4.84
N TRP A 112 -17.21 12.11 6.13
CA TRP A 112 -15.88 12.31 6.71
C TRP A 112 -15.23 10.98 7.08
N LYS A 113 -14.05 10.73 6.51
CA LYS A 113 -13.17 9.60 6.85
C LYS A 113 -11.93 10.11 7.57
N ILE A 114 -11.53 9.40 8.62
CA ILE A 114 -10.35 9.72 9.42
C ILE A 114 -9.34 8.59 9.25
N LEU A 115 -8.14 8.91 8.80
CA LEU A 115 -7.00 8.00 8.73
C LEU A 115 -5.95 8.42 9.76
N LYS A 116 -5.70 7.56 10.74
CA LYS A 116 -4.61 7.76 11.71
C LYS A 116 -3.26 7.47 11.07
N VAL A 117 -2.24 8.27 11.38
CA VAL A 117 -0.85 8.03 10.96
C VAL A 117 -0.34 6.69 11.46
N SER A 118 -0.75 6.24 12.65
CA SER A 118 -0.45 4.88 13.14
C SER A 118 -0.96 3.79 12.20
N ARG A 119 -2.17 3.96 11.68
CA ARG A 119 -2.76 3.01 10.72
C ARG A 119 -2.01 3.02 9.38
N LEU A 120 -1.49 4.18 8.98
CA LEU A 120 -0.64 4.28 7.79
C LEU A 120 0.71 3.57 7.98
N ARG A 121 1.31 3.64 9.18
CA ARG A 121 2.52 2.86 9.54
C ARG A 121 2.25 1.37 9.42
N GLU A 122 1.16 0.89 10.01
CA GLU A 122 0.76 -0.52 9.94
C GLU A 122 0.62 -1.01 8.49
N PHE A 123 0.08 -0.17 7.60
CA PHE A 123 0.00 -0.51 6.18
C PHE A 123 1.39 -0.64 5.53
N VAL A 124 2.27 0.34 5.76
CA VAL A 124 3.63 0.34 5.19
C VAL A 124 4.46 -0.81 5.72
N GLU A 125 4.39 -1.11 7.02
CA GLU A 125 5.03 -2.26 7.66
C GLU A 125 4.50 -3.57 7.08
N SER A 126 3.18 -3.72 6.96
CA SER A 126 2.59 -4.92 6.37
C SER A 126 3.03 -5.13 4.91
N VAL A 127 3.12 -4.07 4.11
CA VAL A 127 3.67 -4.15 2.74
C VAL A 127 5.16 -4.53 2.77
N SER A 128 5.92 -4.04 3.75
CA SER A 128 7.34 -4.40 3.94
C SER A 128 7.53 -5.88 4.28
N ASP A 129 6.66 -6.45 5.11
CA ASP A 129 6.68 -7.87 5.45
C ASP A 129 6.33 -8.74 4.24
N ILE A 130 5.34 -8.31 3.45
CA ILE A 130 4.98 -8.98 2.18
C ILE A 130 6.17 -8.94 1.21
N VAL A 131 6.84 -7.79 1.05
CA VAL A 131 8.05 -7.69 0.22
C VAL A 131 9.14 -8.63 0.72
N SER A 132 9.31 -8.71 2.03
CA SER A 132 10.37 -9.51 2.66
C SER A 132 10.12 -11.01 2.56
N SER A 133 8.85 -11.43 2.51
CA SER A 133 8.43 -12.83 2.37
C SER A 133 8.07 -13.22 0.94
N PHE A 134 8.16 -12.28 -0.02
CA PHE A 134 7.80 -12.55 -1.40
C PHE A 134 8.65 -13.70 -1.95
N PRO A 135 8.03 -14.72 -2.56
CA PRO A 135 8.75 -15.88 -3.08
C PRO A 135 9.59 -15.46 -4.29
N THR A 136 10.90 -15.28 -4.08
CA THR A 136 11.88 -15.09 -5.13
C THR A 136 12.67 -16.38 -5.33
N ASP A 137 12.86 -16.80 -6.57
CA ASP A 137 13.67 -17.99 -6.88
C ASP A 137 15.19 -17.70 -6.73
N ILE A 138 15.54 -16.48 -6.35
CA ILE A 138 16.88 -16.01 -6.03
C ILE A 138 17.17 -16.35 -4.55
N LYS A 139 18.12 -17.26 -4.31
CA LYS A 139 18.64 -17.52 -2.96
C LYS A 139 19.22 -16.23 -2.38
N ARG A 140 18.76 -15.84 -1.19
CA ARG A 140 19.35 -14.75 -0.39
C ARG A 140 20.71 -15.15 0.14
#